data_AF-A0A973IFR8-F1
#
_entry.id   AF-A0A973IFR8-F1
#
_cell.length_a   1.000
_cell.length_b   1.000
_cell.length_c   1.000
_cell.angle_alpha   90.00
_cell.angle_beta   90.00
_cell.angle_gamma   90.00
#
_symmetry.space_group_name_H-M   'P 1'
#
loop_
_entity.id
_entity.type
_entity.pdbx_description
1 polymer ?
#
loop_
_entity_poly.entity_id
_entity_poly.type
_entity_poly.pdbx_seq_one_letter_code
_entity_poly.pdbx_strand_id
1 'polypeptide(L)'
;MTTLTKTAPPGIGRLSPKAWIAALLLVLGALAVGLAFGGNQGWLMLVGGGLGIVLYHASFGFTSAWRVFITERRGRGLRAQMVMLALAVVLFFPALGAGTLFGHPVEGFVSPIGISVLVGAFLCGIGMQLGGGCASGTLFT
;
A
#
# COMPACT_ATOMS: atom_id res chain seq x y z
N MET A 1 -10.22 45.30 2.70
CA MET A 1 -10.11 44.61 1.40
C MET A 1 -8.80 43.85 1.38
N THR A 2 -8.79 42.61 1.85
CA THR A 2 -7.63 41.70 1.84
C THR A 2 -7.76 40.81 0.62
N THR A 3 -6.81 40.98 -0.31
CA THR A 3 -6.77 40.29 -1.59
C THR A 3 -6.53 38.79 -1.38
N LEU A 4 -7.52 37.96 -1.72
CA LEU A 4 -7.38 36.51 -1.74
C LEU A 4 -6.48 36.12 -2.93
N THR A 5 -5.21 35.82 -2.68
CA THR A 5 -4.34 35.16 -3.64
C THR A 5 -4.83 33.73 -3.84
N LYS A 6 -5.61 33.53 -4.91
CA LYS A 6 -5.98 32.21 -5.43
C LYS A 6 -4.69 31.49 -5.84
N THR A 7 -4.19 30.59 -4.99
CA THR A 7 -3.13 29.66 -5.38
C THR A 7 -3.70 28.79 -6.50
N ALA A 8 -3.09 28.88 -7.69
CA ALA A 8 -3.39 27.98 -8.78
C ALA A 8 -3.22 26.53 -8.30
N PRO A 9 -4.07 25.58 -8.74
CA PRO A 9 -3.83 24.17 -8.44
C PRO A 9 -2.42 23.82 -8.94
N PRO A 10 -1.65 22.99 -8.21
CA PRO A 10 -0.38 22.51 -8.71
C PRO A 10 -0.66 21.87 -10.07
N GLY A 11 -0.13 22.49 -11.15
CA GLY A 11 -0.22 21.92 -12.48
C GLY A 11 0.32 20.51 -12.41
N ILE A 12 -0.24 19.58 -13.19
CA ILE A 12 0.29 18.23 -13.37
C ILE A 12 1.71 18.41 -13.91
N GLY A 13 2.68 18.50 -13.00
CA GLY A 13 4.06 18.78 -13.32
C GLY A 13 4.52 17.69 -14.27
N ARG A 14 5.24 18.07 -15.33
CA ARG A 14 5.88 17.11 -16.24
C ARG A 14 6.60 16.07 -15.38
N LEU A 15 6.18 14.80 -15.44
CA LEU A 15 6.85 13.72 -14.73
C LEU A 15 8.34 13.76 -15.08
N SER A 16 9.19 13.65 -14.05
CA SER A 16 10.64 13.67 -14.26
C SER A 16 11.05 12.52 -15.20
N PRO A 17 12.15 12.66 -15.98
CA PRO A 17 12.63 11.58 -16.84
C PRO A 17 12.83 10.26 -16.08
N LYS A 18 13.22 10.34 -14.79
CA LYS A 18 13.39 9.18 -13.91
C LYS A 18 12.06 8.48 -13.60
N ALA A 19 10.98 9.24 -13.39
CA ALA A 19 9.66 8.67 -13.15
C ALA A 19 9.12 7.96 -14.41
N TRP A 20 9.41 8.49 -15.60
CA TRP A 20 9.09 7.81 -16.86
C TRP A 20 9.88 6.51 -17.03
N ILE A 21 11.18 6.51 -16.71
CA ILE A 21 11.99 5.30 -16.75
C ILE A 21 11.45 4.24 -15.77
N ALA A 22 11.10 4.65 -14.54
CA ALA A 22 10.53 3.74 -13.55
C ALA A 22 9.17 3.18 -13.99
N ALA A 23 8.30 4.01 -14.56
CA ALA A 23 7.02 3.56 -15.11
C ALA A 23 7.21 2.59 -16.27
N LEU A 24 8.14 2.88 -17.19
CA LEU A 24 8.47 2.01 -18.30
C LEU A 24 9.02 0.66 -17.81
N LEU A 25 9.93 0.66 -16.84
CA LEU A 25 10.46 -0.56 -16.24
C LEU A 25 9.37 -1.38 -15.55
N LEU A 26 8.43 -0.74 -14.86
CA LEU A 26 7.31 -1.43 -14.21
C LEU A 26 6.39 -2.09 -15.26
N VAL A 27 6.09 -1.39 -16.35
CA VAL A 27 5.26 -1.92 -17.44
C VAL A 27 5.98 -3.05 -18.20
N LEU A 28 7.26 -2.88 -18.52
CA LEU A 28 8.06 -3.91 -19.18
C LEU A 28 8.23 -5.14 -18.28
N GLY A 29 8.46 -4.94 -16.98
CA GLY A 29 8.52 -6.03 -16.00
C GLY A 29 7.19 -6.77 -15.91
N ALA A 30 6.07 -6.05 -15.81
CA ALA A 30 4.74 -6.66 -15.81
C ALA A 30 4.43 -7.43 -17.10
N LEU A 31 4.86 -6.91 -18.26
CA LEU A 31 4.72 -7.60 -19.54
C LEU A 31 5.57 -8.87 -19.58
N ALA A 32 6.84 -8.80 -19.18
CA ALA A 32 7.74 -9.95 -19.14
C ALA A 32 7.22 -11.05 -18.21
N VAL A 33 6.77 -10.68 -17.01
CA VAL A 33 6.16 -11.61 -16.04
C VAL A 33 4.84 -12.16 -16.59
N GLY A 34 4.02 -11.32 -17.23
CA GLY A 34 2.76 -11.73 -17.84
C GLY A 34 2.94 -12.75 -18.97
N LEU A 35 3.99 -12.59 -19.78
CA LEU A 35 4.33 -13.52 -20.86
C LEU A 35 4.95 -14.82 -20.34
N ALA A 36 5.69 -14.77 -19.23
CA ALA A 36 6.37 -15.95 -18.67
C ALA A 36 5.48 -16.79 -17.72
N PHE A 37 4.65 -16.15 -16.90
CA PHE A 37 3.89 -16.79 -15.81
C PHE A 37 2.36 -16.60 -15.93
N GLY A 38 1.90 -15.95 -17.01
CA GLY A 38 0.49 -15.69 -17.28
C GLY A 38 0.05 -14.27 -16.96
N GLY A 39 -0.93 -13.75 -17.70
CA GLY A 39 -1.36 -12.35 -17.66
C GLY A 39 -1.79 -11.86 -16.27
N ASN A 40 -2.37 -12.73 -15.45
CA ASN A 40 -2.77 -12.40 -14.08
C ASN A 40 -1.58 -11.95 -13.22
N GLN A 41 -0.42 -12.61 -13.35
CA GLN A 41 0.78 -12.28 -12.58
C GLN A 41 1.36 -10.93 -12.99
N GLY A 42 1.29 -10.59 -14.28
CA GLY A 42 1.63 -9.25 -14.77
C GLY A 42 0.71 -8.17 -14.19
N TRP A 43 -0.61 -8.43 -14.13
CA TRP A 43 -1.56 -7.50 -13.53
C TRP A 43 -1.32 -7.30 -12.03
N LEU A 44 -1.05 -8.39 -11.28
CA LEU A 44 -0.71 -8.33 -9.86
C LEU A 44 0.56 -7.51 -9.61
N MET A 45 1.55 -7.59 -10.51
CA MET A 45 2.75 -6.76 -10.42
C MET A 45 2.46 -5.27 -10.58
N LEU A 46 1.57 -4.89 -11.51
CA LEU A 46 1.14 -3.50 -11.66
C LEU A 46 0.38 -3.00 -10.42
N VAL A 47 -0.52 -3.81 -9.87
CA VAL A 47 -1.25 -3.49 -8.64
C VAL A 47 -0.29 -3.33 -7.46
N GLY A 48 0.64 -4.26 -7.28
CA GLY A 48 1.65 -4.19 -6.21
C GLY A 48 2.58 -2.98 -6.36
N GLY A 49 3.04 -2.69 -7.58
CA GLY A 49 3.85 -1.50 -7.87
C GLY A 49 3.10 -0.19 -7.61
N GLY A 50 1.85 -0.10 -8.07
CA GLY A 50 0.99 1.06 -7.82
C GLY A 50 0.72 1.28 -6.32
N LEU A 51 0.41 0.20 -5.59
CA LEU A 51 0.23 0.26 -4.14
C LEU A 51 1.52 0.71 -3.43
N GLY A 52 2.68 0.21 -3.87
CA GLY A 52 3.99 0.64 -3.37
C GLY A 52 4.26 2.14 -3.58
N ILE A 53 3.94 2.67 -4.77
CA ILE A 53 4.07 4.11 -5.06
C ILE A 53 3.17 4.96 -4.17
N VAL A 54 1.93 4.49 -3.92
CA VAL A 54 0.98 5.17 -3.03
C VAL A 54 1.49 5.16 -1.59
N LEU A 55 1.93 4.00 -1.08
CA LEU A 55 2.54 3.91 0.25
C LEU A 55 3.76 4.82 0.37
N TYR A 56 4.57 4.88 -0.68
CA TYR A 56 5.73 5.76 -0.76
C TYR A 56 5.33 7.24 -0.63
N HIS A 57 4.45 7.73 -1.49
CA HIS A 57 4.07 9.15 -1.44
C HIS A 57 3.26 9.51 -0.19
N ALA A 58 2.53 8.56 0.37
CA ALA A 58 1.79 8.78 1.61
C ALA A 58 2.69 8.80 2.85
N SER A 59 3.98 8.42 2.76
CA SER A 59 4.87 8.19 3.92
C SER A 59 4.18 7.34 4.99
N PHE A 60 3.34 6.41 4.53
CA PHE A 60 2.38 5.74 5.39
C PHE A 60 3.12 4.74 6.25
N GLY A 61 2.91 4.75 7.57
CA GLY A 61 3.57 3.86 8.50
C GLY A 61 2.60 3.24 9.50
N PHE A 62 2.57 1.92 9.56
CA PHE A 62 1.80 1.18 10.57
C PHE A 62 2.34 1.45 11.99
N THR A 63 3.58 1.05 12.28
CA THR A 63 4.23 1.21 13.59
C THR A 63 4.49 2.68 13.97
N SER A 64 4.94 3.51 13.01
CA SER A 64 5.26 4.92 13.29
C SER A 64 4.03 5.75 13.65
N ALA A 65 2.87 5.49 13.04
CA ALA A 65 1.62 6.18 13.38
C ALA A 65 1.18 5.91 14.82
N TRP A 66 1.35 4.68 15.31
CA TRP A 66 1.07 4.33 16.70
C TRP A 66 2.05 5.02 17.66
N ARG A 67 3.35 5.02 17.33
CA ARG A 67 4.36 5.74 18.13
C ARG A 67 4.03 7.22 18.25
N VAL A 68 3.81 7.91 17.12
CA VAL A 68 3.46 9.34 17.07
C VAL A 68 2.17 9.63 17.85
N PHE A 69 1.19 8.73 17.80
CA PHE A 69 -0.02 8.90 18.60
C PHE A 69 0.26 8.79 20.10
N ILE A 70 1.08 7.85 20.55
CA ILE A 70 1.41 7.70 21.97
C ILE A 70 2.28 8.86 22.47
N THR A 71 3.30 9.26 21.71
CA THR A 71 4.28 10.28 22.13
C THR A 71 3.79 11.70 21.92
N GLU A 72 3.18 11.98 20.76
CA GLU A 72 2.77 13.34 20.36
C GLU A 72 1.25 13.56 20.45
N ARG A 73 0.46 12.51 20.75
CA ARG A 73 -1.01 12.56 20.77
C ARG A 73 -1.63 12.94 19.42
N ARG A 74 -0.90 12.74 18.30
CA ARG A 74 -1.38 13.05 16.95
C ARG A 74 -1.97 11.81 16.28
N GLY A 75 -3.30 11.71 16.26
CA GLY A 75 -4.03 10.55 15.70
C GLY A 75 -4.19 10.51 14.18
N ARG A 76 -3.52 11.37 13.41
CA ARG A 76 -3.72 11.46 11.94
C ARG A 76 -3.39 10.13 11.24
N GLY A 77 -2.28 9.48 11.63
CA GLY A 77 -1.86 8.21 11.04
C GLY A 77 -2.83 7.06 11.37
N LEU A 78 -3.29 6.96 12.62
CA LEU A 78 -4.31 5.98 13.02
C LEU A 78 -5.62 6.16 12.25
N ARG A 79 -6.09 7.41 12.10
CA ARG A 79 -7.31 7.68 11.31
C ARG A 79 -7.14 7.24 9.86
N ALA A 80 -5.96 7.46 9.26
CA ALA A 80 -5.67 7.01 7.91
C ALA A 80 -5.68 5.47 7.80
N GLN A 81 -5.16 4.75 8.80
CA GLN A 81 -5.26 3.28 8.89
C GLN A 81 -6.71 2.80 8.98
N MET A 82 -7.53 3.43 9.81
CA MET A 82 -8.94 3.06 9.95
C MET A 82 -9.72 3.31 8.65
N VAL A 83 -9.45 4.41 7.95
CA VAL A 83 -10.06 4.70 6.64
C VAL A 83 -9.60 3.69 5.59
N MET A 84 -8.30 3.37 5.56
CA MET A 84 -7.76 2.35 4.65
C MET A 84 -8.43 0.99 4.88
N LEU A 85 -8.55 0.56 6.14
CA LEU A 85 -9.22 -0.69 6.51
C LEU A 85 -10.69 -0.67 6.11
N ALA A 86 -11.40 0.43 6.38
CA ALA A 86 -12.81 0.58 5.99
C ALA A 86 -12.99 0.49 4.47
N LEU A 87 -12.13 1.14 3.68
CA LEU A 87 -12.15 1.05 2.22
C LEU A 87 -11.88 -0.37 1.73
N ALA A 88 -10.89 -1.05 2.32
CA ALA A 88 -10.59 -2.44 2.00
C ALA A 88 -11.81 -3.34 2.29
N VAL A 89 -12.45 -3.19 3.44
CA VAL A 89 -13.65 -3.96 3.81
C VAL A 89 -14.79 -3.72 2.81
N VAL A 90 -15.11 -2.45 2.52
CA VAL A 90 -16.19 -2.10 1.58
C VAL A 90 -15.91 -2.62 0.17
N LEU A 91 -14.65 -2.70 -0.26
CA LEU A 91 -14.28 -3.20 -1.57
C LEU A 91 -14.29 -4.75 -1.63
N PHE A 92 -13.71 -5.43 -0.64
CA PHE A 92 -13.50 -6.87 -0.69
C PHE A 92 -14.68 -7.69 -0.16
N PHE A 93 -15.38 -7.24 0.88
CA PHE A 93 -16.44 -8.05 1.50
C PHE A 93 -17.62 -8.34 0.56
N PRO A 94 -18.09 -7.40 -0.28
CA PRO A 94 -19.13 -7.71 -1.26
C PRO A 94 -18.71 -8.78 -2.27
N ALA A 95 -17.46 -8.72 -2.74
CA ALA A 95 -16.92 -9.71 -3.67
C ALA A 95 -16.80 -11.10 -3.02
N LEU A 96 -16.33 -11.16 -1.77
CA LEU A 96 -16.24 -12.40 -1.00
C LEU A 96 -17.62 -12.98 -0.65
N GLY A 97 -18.59 -12.11 -0.33
CA GLY A 97 -19.96 -12.53 -0.03
C GLY A 97 -20.73 -13.05 -1.25
N ALA A 98 -20.44 -12.52 -2.44
CA ALA A 98 -21.00 -13.03 -3.69
C ALA A 98 -20.40 -14.39 -4.11
N GLY A 99 -19.23 -14.78 -3.58
CA GLY A 99 -18.54 -16.04 -3.87
C GLY A 99 -17.97 -16.18 -5.29
N THR A 100 -18.40 -15.31 -6.21
CA THR A 100 -17.89 -15.22 -7.58
C THR A 100 -17.74 -13.76 -7.97
N LEU A 101 -16.68 -13.44 -8.71
CA LEU A 101 -16.43 -12.13 -9.27
C LEU A 101 -16.00 -12.30 -10.73
N PHE A 102 -16.76 -11.70 -11.65
CA PHE A 102 -16.53 -11.82 -13.11
C PHE A 102 -16.43 -13.29 -13.59
N GLY A 103 -17.22 -14.19 -13.00
CA GLY A 103 -17.23 -15.62 -13.35
C GLY A 103 -16.08 -16.44 -12.72
N HIS A 104 -15.19 -15.80 -11.96
CA HIS A 104 -14.15 -16.49 -11.20
C HIS A 104 -14.57 -16.68 -9.74
N PRO A 105 -14.36 -17.87 -9.14
CA PRO A 105 -14.62 -18.07 -7.72
C PRO A 105 -13.69 -17.18 -6.87
N VAL A 106 -14.24 -16.56 -5.83
CA VAL A 106 -13.50 -15.73 -4.88
C VAL A 106 -13.79 -16.23 -3.49
N GLU A 107 -12.75 -16.69 -2.80
CA GLU A 107 -12.82 -17.19 -1.44
C GLU A 107 -11.80 -16.47 -0.54
N GLY A 108 -12.15 -16.37 0.74
CA GLY A 108 -11.26 -15.79 1.75
C GLY A 108 -10.25 -16.82 2.20
N PHE A 109 -8.96 -16.54 2.00
CA PHE A 109 -7.86 -17.31 2.61
C PHE A 109 -7.76 -16.98 4.11
N VAL A 110 -8.63 -17.58 4.92
CA VAL A 110 -8.65 -17.41 6.38
C VAL A 110 -7.90 -18.57 7.03
N SER A 111 -6.66 -18.32 7.43
CA SER A 111 -5.86 -19.27 8.19
C SER A 111 -6.03 -19.04 9.71
N PRO A 112 -6.13 -20.09 10.53
CA PRO A 112 -6.25 -19.95 11.97
C PRO A 112 -5.00 -19.30 12.57
N ILE A 113 -5.19 -18.48 13.61
CA ILE A 113 -4.10 -17.86 14.35
C ILE A 113 -3.42 -18.95 15.19
N GLY A 114 -2.20 -19.33 14.78
CA GLY A 114 -1.38 -20.32 15.47
C GLY A 114 -0.19 -19.71 16.21
N ILE A 115 0.50 -20.54 16.99
CA ILE A 115 1.76 -20.16 17.68
C ILE A 115 2.81 -19.68 16.67
N SER A 116 2.85 -20.28 15.47
CA SER A 116 3.76 -19.87 14.39
C SER A 116 3.54 -18.42 13.96
N VAL A 117 2.28 -17.96 13.86
CA VAL A 117 1.94 -16.57 13.54
C VAL A 117 2.42 -15.63 14.64
N LEU A 118 2.23 -16.03 15.91
CA LEU A 118 2.65 -15.23 17.06
C LEU A 118 4.18 -15.02 17.09
N VAL A 119 4.93 -16.11 16.92
CA VAL A 119 6.41 -16.09 16.88
C VAL A 119 6.89 -15.30 15.66
N GLY A 120 6.29 -15.55 14.49
CA GLY A 120 6.63 -14.84 13.25
C GLY A 120 6.37 -13.33 13.35
N ALA A 121 5.23 -12.91 13.92
CA ALA A 121 4.90 -11.50 14.12
C ALA A 121 5.89 -10.81 15.07
N PHE A 122 6.31 -11.49 16.14
CA PHE A 122 7.31 -10.96 17.07
C PHE A 122 8.68 -10.77 16.42
N LEU A 123 9.19 -11.80 15.73
CA LEU A 123 10.46 -11.72 15.00
C LEU A 123 10.42 -10.67 13.89
N CYS A 124 9.31 -10.57 13.16
CA CYS A 124 9.09 -9.54 12.16
C CYS A 124 9.15 -8.13 12.78
N GLY A 125 8.55 -7.94 13.95
CA GLY A 125 8.63 -6.69 14.70
C GLY A 125 10.06 -6.31 15.11
N ILE A 126 10.85 -7.27 15.58
CA ILE A 126 12.29 -7.06 15.84
C ILE A 126 13.02 -6.64 14.56
N GLY A 127 12.74 -7.34 13.45
CA GLY A 127 13.31 -7.01 12.13
C GLY A 127 12.98 -5.59 11.67
N MET A 128 11.75 -5.11 11.89
CA MET A 128 11.36 -3.73 11.57
C MET A 128 12.17 -2.71 12.38
N GLN A 129 12.37 -2.97 13.67
CA GLN A 129 13.14 -2.08 14.54
C GLN A 129 14.62 -2.03 14.14
N LEU A 130 15.22 -3.18 13.78
CA LEU A 130 16.61 -3.25 13.31
C LEU A 130 16.78 -2.64 11.91
N GLY A 131 15.78 -2.80 11.04
CA GLY A 131 15.80 -2.30 9.67
C GLY A 131 15.55 -0.80 9.54
N GLY A 132 15.33 -0.08 10.65
CA GLY A 132 15.09 1.37 10.64
C GLY A 132 13.82 1.79 9.88
N GLY A 133 12.90 0.85 9.62
CA GLY A 133 11.72 1.08 8.80
C GLY A 133 10.46 0.46 9.37
N CYS A 134 9.34 0.83 8.78
CA CYS A 134 8.04 0.27 9.12
C CYS A 134 7.68 -0.85 8.13
N ALA A 135 6.68 -1.68 8.46
CA ALA A 135 6.09 -2.68 7.56
C ALA A 135 5.75 -2.17 6.15
N SER A 136 5.50 -0.87 6.03
CA SER A 136 5.13 -0.16 4.80
C SER A 136 6.32 0.41 4.01
N GLY A 137 7.55 0.31 4.53
CA GLY A 137 8.76 0.69 3.83
C GLY A 137 9.92 1.16 4.72
N THR A 138 11.14 0.95 4.24
CA THR A 138 12.41 1.51 4.74
C THR A 138 12.94 2.63 3.83
N LEU A 139 12.31 2.85 2.67
CA LEU A 139 12.78 3.76 1.62
C LEU A 139 12.55 5.25 1.92
N PHE A 140 12.08 5.58 3.13
CA PHE A 140 11.60 6.91 3.55
C PHE A 140 12.67 7.83 4.16
N THR A 141 13.94 7.50 4.00
CA THR A 141 15.04 8.32 4.53
C THR A 141 15.41 9.44 3.58
#